data_AF-A0A099J0M9-F1
#
_entry.id   AF-A0A099J0M9-F1
#
_cell.length_a   1.000
_cell.length_b   1.000
_cell.length_c   1.000
_cell.angle_alpha   90.00
_cell.angle_beta   90.00
_cell.angle_gamma   90.00
#
_symmetry.space_group_name_H-M   'P 1'
#
loop_
_entity.id
_entity.type
_entity.pdbx_description
1 polymer ?
#
loop_
_entity_poly.entity_id
_entity_poly.type
_entity_poly.pdbx_seq_one_letter_code
_entity_poly.pdbx_strand_id
1 'polypeptide(L)'
;MATRGQAHPVNDADLDAIVVGSGPNGLAAAVTLARAGLSVRVYEKNSLIGGGASTAELTLPGFRHDVGSAVHPMALASEFFQRFGLKERIDLVVPDISYGHPLPNGEAAIAYRDLERTAAGLGVDGLEWLRLFRPLVRHVDEVSALIGNQLLRVPRHPLTVGRF
;
A
#
# COMPACT_ATOMS: atom_id res chain seq x y z
N MET A 1 -10.73 20.65 32.69
CA MET A 1 -10.52 21.81 31.78
C MET A 1 -9.02 21.94 31.55
N ALA A 2 -8.49 21.18 30.59
CA ALA A 2 -7.05 21.17 30.29
C ALA A 2 -6.74 22.32 29.33
N THR A 3 -5.81 23.19 29.72
CA THR A 3 -5.32 24.31 28.93
C THR A 3 -4.68 23.80 27.64
N ARG A 4 -5.23 24.20 26.49
CA ARG A 4 -4.52 24.08 25.20
C ARG A 4 -3.25 24.92 25.33
N GLY A 5 -2.09 24.26 25.44
CA GLY A 5 -0.80 24.92 25.33
C GLY A 5 -0.74 25.67 24.01
N GLN A 6 -0.44 26.96 24.07
CA GLN A 6 -0.16 27.76 22.88
C GLN A 6 1.06 27.14 22.19
N ALA A 7 0.87 26.60 20.98
CA ALA A 7 1.99 26.17 20.16
C ALA A 7 2.81 27.41 19.80
N HIS A 8 4.06 27.47 20.27
CA HIS A 8 5.02 28.43 19.74
C HIS A 8 5.21 28.15 18.24
N PRO A 9 5.20 29.18 17.37
CA PRO A 9 5.55 28.99 15.97
C PRO A 9 7.03 28.58 15.92
N VAL A 10 7.27 27.28 15.71
CA VAL A 10 8.61 26.76 15.48
C VAL A 10 9.08 27.35 14.16
N ASN A 11 10.17 28.12 14.17
CA ASN A 11 10.77 28.67 12.96
C ASN A 11 11.31 27.52 12.10
N ASP A 12 11.20 27.61 10.78
CA ASP A 12 11.68 26.56 9.89
C ASP A 12 13.21 26.37 9.98
N ALA A 13 13.92 27.40 10.40
CA ALA A 13 15.36 27.35 10.67
C ALA A 13 15.73 26.44 11.87
N ASP A 14 14.77 26.13 12.75
CA ASP A 14 14.97 25.28 13.93
C ASP A 14 14.49 23.84 13.68
N LEU A 15 14.08 23.51 12.45
CA LEU A 15 13.63 22.16 12.09
C LEU A 15 14.78 21.31 11.56
N ASP A 16 14.77 20.03 11.92
CA ASP A 16 15.69 19.04 11.38
C ASP A 16 15.27 18.58 9.98
N ALA A 17 13.95 18.59 9.67
CA ALA A 17 13.44 18.18 8.38
C ALA A 17 12.13 18.88 7.97
N ILE A 18 12.01 19.12 6.66
CA ILE A 18 10.79 19.59 6.02
C ILE A 18 10.34 18.53 5.00
N VAL A 19 9.07 18.14 5.09
CA VAL A 19 8.40 17.23 4.15
C VAL A 19 7.34 18.03 3.39
N VAL A 20 7.43 18.00 2.06
CA VAL A 20 6.44 18.66 1.19
C VAL A 20 5.51 17.61 0.61
N GLY A 21 4.24 17.71 0.95
CA GLY A 21 3.16 16.77 0.61
C GLY A 21 2.77 15.86 1.78
N SER A 22 1.47 15.77 2.04
CA SER A 22 0.87 14.93 3.09
C SER A 22 0.19 13.68 2.54
N GLY A 23 0.67 13.18 1.40
CA GLY A 23 0.31 11.85 0.88
C GLY A 23 0.90 10.71 1.73
N PRO A 24 0.55 9.44 1.44
CA PRO A 24 1.02 8.29 2.23
C PRO A 24 2.54 8.23 2.40
N ASN A 25 3.29 8.49 1.32
CA ASN A 25 4.75 8.47 1.37
C ASN A 25 5.32 9.63 2.19
N GLY A 26 4.77 10.84 2.04
CA GLY A 26 5.22 12.01 2.81
C GLY A 26 4.96 11.84 4.31
N LEU A 27 3.77 11.37 4.66
CA LEU A 27 3.43 11.07 6.05
C LEU A 27 4.27 9.92 6.61
N ALA A 28 4.55 8.88 5.81
CA ALA A 28 5.42 7.79 6.23
C ALA A 28 6.86 8.27 6.51
N ALA A 29 7.40 9.13 5.64
CA ALA A 29 8.70 9.76 5.85
C ALA A 29 8.70 10.64 7.11
N ALA A 30 7.69 11.50 7.28
CA ALA A 30 7.58 12.40 8.42
C ALA A 30 7.50 11.63 9.76
N VAL A 31 6.68 10.58 9.82
CA VAL A 31 6.58 9.72 11.01
C VAL A 31 7.89 9.01 11.30
N THR A 32 8.58 8.52 10.26
CA THR A 32 9.88 7.84 10.40
C THR A 32 10.92 8.79 10.99
N LEU A 33 11.04 10.01 10.45
CA LEU A 33 11.97 11.03 10.93
C LEU A 33 11.63 11.49 12.35
N ALA A 34 10.36 11.77 12.63
CA ALA A 34 9.91 12.18 13.96
C ALA A 34 10.18 11.09 15.03
N ARG A 35 10.04 9.81 14.66
CA ARG A 35 10.36 8.68 15.54
C ARG A 35 11.86 8.49 15.77
N ALA A 36 12.70 9.00 14.88
CA ALA A 36 14.14 9.10 15.09
C ALA A 36 14.53 10.29 16.00
N GLY A 37 13.54 11.05 16.52
CA GLY A 37 13.76 12.18 17.42
C GLY A 37 13.94 13.53 16.72
N LEU A 38 13.77 13.57 15.40
CA LEU A 38 13.92 14.79 14.61
C LEU A 38 12.67 15.67 14.71
N SER A 39 12.86 16.98 14.71
CA SER A 39 11.78 17.96 14.55
C SER A 39 11.40 18.07 13.07
N VAL A 40 10.14 17.74 12.76
CA VAL A 40 9.67 17.63 11.37
C VAL A 40 8.47 18.53 11.13
N ARG A 41 8.47 19.25 10.00
CA ARG A 41 7.28 19.93 9.49
C ARG A 41 6.81 19.32 8.19
N VAL A 42 5.49 19.14 8.06
CA VAL A 42 4.84 18.72 6.82
C VAL A 42 4.06 19.89 6.24
N TYR A 43 4.31 20.21 4.98
CA TYR A 43 3.55 21.19 4.21
C TYR A 43 2.61 20.49 3.24
N GLU A 44 1.34 20.88 3.22
CA GLU A 44 0.36 20.40 2.26
C GLU A 44 -0.22 21.60 1.52
N LYS A 45 -0.34 21.49 0.19
CA LYS A 45 -0.92 22.55 -0.64
C LYS A 45 -2.45 22.48 -0.68
N ASN A 46 -3.00 21.28 -0.49
CA ASN A 46 -4.43 21.01 -0.54
C ASN A 46 -5.10 21.34 0.80
N SER A 47 -6.42 21.53 0.77
CA SER A 47 -7.22 21.73 1.99
C SER A 47 -7.35 20.47 2.85
N LEU A 48 -7.09 19.30 2.29
CA LEU A 48 -7.16 18.00 2.95
C LEU A 48 -5.83 17.25 2.80
N ILE A 49 -5.49 16.51 3.85
CA ILE A 49 -4.35 15.58 3.83
C ILE A 49 -4.69 14.29 3.08
N GLY A 50 -3.66 13.48 2.80
CA GLY A 50 -3.81 12.13 2.23
C GLY A 50 -3.47 12.04 0.74
N GLY A 51 -3.31 13.17 0.04
CA GLY A 51 -2.94 13.18 -1.37
C GLY A 51 -3.89 12.32 -2.22
N GLY A 52 -3.35 11.37 -3.00
CA GLY A 52 -4.16 10.44 -3.81
C GLY A 52 -5.05 9.51 -2.98
N ALA A 53 -4.73 9.28 -1.70
CA ALA A 53 -5.56 8.51 -0.77
C ALA A 53 -6.62 9.35 -0.04
N SER A 54 -6.79 10.62 -0.43
CA SER A 54 -7.88 11.45 0.09
C SER A 54 -9.21 11.08 -0.57
N THR A 55 -10.29 11.23 0.20
CA THR A 55 -11.66 11.00 -0.26
C THR A 55 -12.40 12.33 -0.39
N ALA A 56 -13.04 12.57 -1.54
CA ALA A 56 -13.77 13.80 -1.84
C ALA A 56 -15.10 13.53 -2.56
N GLU A 57 -16.05 14.47 -2.47
CA GLU A 57 -17.29 14.44 -3.26
C GLU A 57 -17.06 15.14 -4.61
N LEU A 58 -16.63 14.39 -5.62
CA LEU A 58 -16.18 14.94 -6.90
C LEU A 58 -17.28 15.05 -7.96
N THR A 59 -18.41 14.34 -7.80
CA THR A 59 -19.44 14.26 -8.83
C THR A 59 -20.79 14.80 -8.35
N LEU A 60 -21.47 14.07 -7.47
CA LEU A 60 -22.79 14.42 -6.94
C LEU A 60 -22.76 14.47 -5.40
N PRO A 61 -23.64 15.27 -4.76
CA PRO A 61 -23.73 15.32 -3.31
C PRO A 61 -23.95 13.93 -2.70
N GLY A 62 -23.15 13.60 -1.68
CA GLY A 62 -23.17 12.31 -0.99
C GLY A 62 -22.37 11.19 -1.68
N PHE A 63 -21.82 11.41 -2.89
CA PHE A 63 -20.99 10.41 -3.57
C PHE A 63 -19.51 10.66 -3.29
N ARG A 64 -18.89 9.74 -2.55
CA ARG A 64 -17.49 9.83 -2.14
C ARG A 64 -16.59 9.07 -3.11
N HIS A 65 -15.49 9.70 -3.50
CA HIS A 65 -14.52 9.18 -4.45
C HIS A 65 -13.13 9.28 -3.84
N ASP A 66 -12.30 8.27 -4.07
CA ASP A 66 -10.87 8.42 -3.84
C ASP A 66 -10.27 9.22 -5.00
N VAL A 67 -9.51 10.28 -4.67
CA VAL A 67 -9.05 11.25 -5.68
C VAL A 67 -8.03 10.65 -6.64
N GLY A 68 -7.23 9.69 -6.18
CA GLY A 68 -6.26 8.97 -7.01
C GLY A 68 -5.90 7.60 -6.45
N SER A 69 -6.76 7.05 -5.59
CA SER A 69 -6.58 5.71 -5.04
C SER A 69 -7.42 4.70 -5.80
N ALA A 70 -6.95 3.46 -5.85
CA ALA A 70 -7.68 2.35 -6.44
C ALA A 70 -7.58 1.11 -5.55
N VAL A 71 -6.37 0.57 -5.40
CA VAL A 71 -6.08 -0.59 -4.54
C VAL A 71 -4.72 -0.44 -3.87
N HIS A 72 -4.57 -1.01 -2.68
CA HIS A 72 -3.34 -0.94 -1.88
C HIS A 72 -2.80 -2.33 -1.51
N PRO A 73 -2.47 -3.20 -2.49
CA PRO A 73 -2.02 -4.57 -2.21
C PRO A 73 -0.76 -4.60 -1.34
N MET A 74 0.13 -3.61 -1.52
CA MET A 74 1.37 -3.51 -0.77
C MET A 74 1.23 -2.85 0.61
N ALA A 75 0.07 -2.30 0.98
CA ALA A 75 -0.10 -1.73 2.31
C ALA A 75 0.15 -2.81 3.37
N LEU A 76 -0.49 -3.97 3.25
CA LEU A 76 -0.31 -5.10 4.17
C LEU A 76 1.10 -5.69 4.15
N ALA A 77 1.74 -5.72 2.99
CA ALA A 77 3.08 -6.29 2.82
C ALA A 77 4.20 -5.31 3.22
N SER A 78 3.92 -4.00 3.30
CA SER A 78 4.96 -3.00 3.56
C SER A 78 5.53 -3.11 4.97
N GLU A 79 6.85 -3.03 5.08
CA GLU A 79 7.54 -2.97 6.37
C GLU A 79 7.04 -1.79 7.23
N PHE A 80 6.70 -0.67 6.59
CA PHE A 80 6.16 0.49 7.28
C PHE A 80 4.85 0.17 8.01
N PHE A 81 3.87 -0.44 7.33
CA PHE A 81 2.60 -0.82 7.98
C PHE A 81 2.80 -1.80 9.13
N GLN A 82 3.69 -2.77 8.96
CA GLN A 82 4.00 -3.77 9.98
C GLN A 82 4.68 -3.12 11.19
N ARG A 83 5.75 -2.34 10.96
CA ARG A 83 6.54 -1.69 12.01
C ARG A 83 5.73 -0.69 12.83
N PHE A 84 4.77 -0.01 12.20
CA PHE A 84 3.91 0.96 12.87
C PHE A 84 2.57 0.41 13.34
N GLY A 85 2.32 -0.90 13.16
CA GLY A 85 1.07 -1.54 13.56
C GLY A 85 -0.14 -0.86 12.96
N LEU A 86 -0.08 -0.54 11.66
CA LEU A 86 -1.14 0.19 10.97
C LEU A 86 -2.31 -0.70 10.60
N LYS A 87 -2.09 -2.00 10.42
CA LYS A 87 -3.15 -2.98 10.15
C LYS A 87 -4.14 -3.07 11.32
N GLU A 88 -3.68 -2.85 12.55
CA GLU A 88 -4.51 -2.85 13.75
C GLU A 88 -5.26 -1.52 13.95
N ARG A 89 -4.87 -0.47 13.22
CA ARG A 89 -5.40 0.90 13.36
C ARG A 89 -6.26 1.33 12.18
N ILE A 90 -6.10 0.66 11.04
CA ILE A 90 -6.78 0.96 9.78
C ILE A 90 -7.50 -0.31 9.37
N ASP A 91 -8.82 -0.21 9.22
CA ASP A 91 -9.62 -1.29 8.67
C ASP A 91 -9.38 -1.41 7.17
N LEU A 92 -8.63 -2.44 6.77
CA LEU A 92 -8.33 -2.74 5.38
C LEU A 92 -9.29 -3.81 4.90
N VAL A 93 -10.26 -3.38 4.10
CA VAL A 93 -11.20 -4.29 3.43
C VAL A 93 -10.44 -5.10 2.39
N VAL A 94 -10.42 -6.43 2.57
CA VAL A 94 -9.84 -7.36 1.61
C VAL A 94 -10.98 -8.15 0.95
N PRO A 95 -11.35 -7.84 -0.30
CA PRO A 95 -12.44 -8.52 -0.98
C PRO A 95 -12.08 -9.97 -1.32
N ASP A 96 -13.09 -10.83 -1.45
CA ASP A 96 -12.88 -12.22 -1.90
C ASP A 96 -12.42 -12.31 -3.35
N ILE A 97 -12.90 -11.38 -4.20
CA ILE A 97 -12.47 -11.18 -5.57
C ILE A 97 -11.51 -10.00 -5.59
N SER A 98 -10.25 -10.26 -5.93
CA SER A 98 -9.19 -9.25 -5.95
C SER A 98 -9.14 -8.50 -7.29
N TYR A 99 -9.54 -9.17 -8.38
CA TYR A 99 -9.46 -8.63 -9.73
C TYR A 99 -10.42 -9.38 -10.67
N GLY A 100 -10.93 -8.67 -11.68
CA GLY A 100 -11.72 -9.25 -12.75
C GLY A 100 -11.30 -8.64 -14.08
N HIS A 101 -11.09 -9.48 -15.09
CA HIS A 101 -10.76 -9.07 -16.45
C HIS A 101 -11.90 -9.45 -17.41
N PRO A 102 -12.61 -8.48 -18.00
CA PRO A 102 -13.63 -8.79 -19.00
C PRO A 102 -13.00 -9.36 -20.26
N LEU A 103 -13.60 -10.41 -20.81
CA LEU A 103 -13.17 -11.08 -22.03
C LEU A 103 -14.09 -10.70 -23.21
N PRO A 104 -13.61 -10.77 -24.46
CA PRO A 104 -14.40 -10.38 -25.64
C PRO A 104 -15.68 -11.19 -25.84
N ASN A 105 -15.75 -12.42 -25.29
CA ASN A 105 -16.92 -13.29 -25.38
C ASN A 105 -18.04 -12.93 -24.37
N GLY A 106 -17.86 -11.87 -23.57
CA GLY A 106 -18.82 -11.44 -22.56
C GLY A 106 -18.66 -12.13 -21.20
N GLU A 107 -17.69 -13.05 -21.07
CA GLU A 107 -17.27 -13.62 -19.79
C GLU A 107 -16.23 -12.73 -19.10
N ALA A 108 -15.81 -13.10 -17.89
CA ALA A 108 -14.71 -12.44 -17.20
C ALA A 108 -13.81 -13.46 -16.50
N ALA A 109 -12.50 -13.28 -16.61
CA ALA A 109 -11.53 -14.01 -15.79
C ALA A 109 -11.50 -13.38 -14.39
N ILE A 110 -11.80 -14.16 -13.36
CA ILE A 110 -11.92 -13.68 -11.98
C ILE A 110 -10.77 -14.23 -11.13
N ALA A 111 -10.00 -13.35 -10.51
CA ALA A 111 -8.96 -13.71 -9.56
C ALA A 111 -9.49 -13.61 -8.12
N TYR A 112 -9.48 -14.75 -7.43
CA TYR A 112 -9.82 -14.87 -6.03
C TYR A 112 -8.56 -14.86 -5.17
N ARG A 113 -8.74 -14.60 -3.86
CA ARG A 113 -7.66 -14.80 -2.88
C ARG A 113 -7.18 -16.25 -2.81
N ASP A 114 -8.10 -17.19 -3.03
CA ASP A 114 -7.79 -18.60 -3.10
C ASP A 114 -7.27 -18.96 -4.50
N LEU A 115 -6.04 -19.47 -4.54
CA LEU A 115 -5.34 -19.78 -5.77
C LEU A 115 -6.03 -20.92 -6.56
N GLU A 116 -6.55 -21.93 -5.85
CA GLU A 116 -7.21 -23.08 -6.47
C GLU A 116 -8.58 -22.68 -7.04
N ARG A 117 -9.32 -21.84 -6.32
CA ARG A 117 -10.59 -21.28 -6.77
C ARG A 117 -10.42 -20.46 -8.04
N THR A 118 -9.33 -19.67 -8.11
CA THR A 118 -8.98 -18.95 -9.34
C THR A 118 -8.71 -19.93 -10.48
N ALA A 119 -7.87 -20.94 -10.25
CA ALA A 119 -7.56 -21.95 -11.25
C ALA A 119 -8.80 -22.69 -11.76
N ALA A 120 -9.72 -23.08 -10.87
CA ALA A 120 -10.97 -23.74 -11.23
C ALA A 120 -11.85 -22.86 -12.15
N GLY A 121 -11.82 -21.54 -11.95
CA GLY A 121 -12.54 -20.57 -12.78
C GLY A 121 -11.92 -20.30 -14.16
N LEU A 122 -10.68 -20.74 -14.40
CA LEU A 122 -9.97 -20.56 -15.67
C LEU A 122 -10.13 -21.74 -16.63
N GLY A 123 -10.86 -22.79 -16.24
CA GLY A 123 -11.10 -23.95 -17.08
C GLY A 123 -9.81 -24.64 -17.51
N VAL A 124 -9.58 -24.74 -18.82
CA VAL A 124 -8.40 -25.42 -19.40
C VAL A 124 -7.07 -24.79 -18.98
N ASP A 125 -7.06 -23.48 -18.68
CA ASP A 125 -5.85 -22.74 -18.31
C ASP A 125 -5.52 -22.82 -16.81
N GLY A 126 -6.40 -23.43 -16.00
CA GLY A 126 -6.24 -23.52 -14.55
C GLY A 126 -4.93 -24.22 -14.13
N LEU A 127 -4.51 -25.25 -14.86
CA LEU A 127 -3.26 -25.96 -14.55
C LEU A 127 -2.03 -25.08 -14.78
N GLU A 128 -2.00 -24.29 -15.86
CA GLU A 128 -0.87 -23.39 -16.15
C GLU A 128 -0.82 -22.23 -15.15
N TRP A 129 -1.98 -21.69 -14.78
CA TRP A 129 -2.09 -20.73 -13.68
C TRP A 129 -1.45 -21.26 -12.39
N LEU A 130 -1.78 -22.50 -12.00
CA LEU A 130 -1.21 -23.12 -10.80
C LEU A 130 0.29 -23.36 -10.94
N ARG A 131 0.78 -23.78 -12.11
CA ARG A 131 2.22 -23.98 -12.35
C ARG A 131 3.00 -22.68 -12.19
N LEU A 132 2.44 -21.57 -12.68
CA LEU A 132 3.08 -20.25 -12.60
C LEU A 132 3.02 -19.66 -11.18
N PHE A 133 1.82 -19.59 -10.59
CA PHE A 133 1.61 -18.80 -9.37
C PHE A 133 1.79 -19.56 -8.07
N ARG A 134 1.56 -20.89 -8.03
CA ARG A 134 1.68 -21.66 -6.77
C ARG A 134 3.06 -21.53 -6.13
N PRO A 135 4.17 -21.60 -6.90
CA PRO A 135 5.48 -21.41 -6.30
C PRO A 135 5.67 -19.98 -5.74
N LEU A 136 5.22 -18.96 -6.48
CA LEU A 136 5.33 -17.56 -6.04
C LEU A 136 4.53 -17.30 -4.76
N VAL A 137 3.32 -17.84 -4.67
CA VAL A 137 2.47 -17.72 -3.47
C VAL A 137 3.08 -18.45 -2.27
N ARG A 138 3.71 -19.62 -2.48
CA ARG A 138 4.42 -20.34 -1.40
C ARG A 138 5.63 -19.57 -0.86
N HIS A 139 6.22 -18.70 -1.67
CA HIS A 139 7.38 -17.87 -1.33
C HIS A 139 7.04 -16.38 -1.28
N VAL A 140 5.78 -16.02 -0.98
CA VAL A 140 5.29 -14.65 -1.09
C VAL A 140 6.08 -13.64 -0.24
N ASP A 141 6.57 -14.05 0.93
CA ASP A 141 7.38 -13.19 1.80
C ASP A 141 8.76 -12.90 1.18
N GLU A 142 9.39 -13.90 0.56
CA GLU A 142 10.68 -13.75 -0.12
C GLU A 142 10.55 -12.87 -1.37
N VAL A 143 9.47 -13.08 -2.14
CA VAL A 143 9.13 -12.26 -3.31
C VAL A 143 8.87 -10.81 -2.88
N SER A 144 8.08 -10.61 -1.81
CA SER A 144 7.78 -9.27 -1.27
C SER A 144 9.04 -8.57 -0.78
N ALA A 145 9.93 -9.29 -0.10
CA ALA A 145 11.20 -8.74 0.37
C ALA A 145 12.15 -8.35 -0.77
N LEU A 146 12.12 -9.08 -1.89
CA LEU A 146 12.90 -8.76 -3.08
C LEU A 146 12.36 -7.51 -3.79
N ILE A 147 11.05 -7.48 -4.07
CA ILE A 147 10.40 -6.38 -4.82
C ILE A 147 10.34 -5.09 -3.99
N GLY A 148 10.15 -5.20 -2.66
CA GLY A 148 10.04 -4.06 -1.76
C GLY A 148 11.35 -3.33 -1.49
N ASN A 149 12.50 -3.81 -1.98
CA ASN A 149 13.80 -3.23 -1.68
C ASN A 149 14.27 -2.26 -2.76
N GLN A 150 14.73 -1.07 -2.37
CA GLN A 150 15.22 -0.03 -3.29
C GLN A 150 16.67 -0.24 -3.75
N LEU A 151 17.40 -1.18 -3.13
CA LEU A 151 18.77 -1.52 -3.49
C LEU A 151 18.81 -2.96 -4.00
N LEU A 152 19.49 -3.19 -5.14
CA LEU A 152 19.88 -4.52 -5.61
C LEU A 152 20.73 -5.21 -4.53
N ARG A 153 20.09 -5.92 -3.62
CA ARG A 153 20.76 -6.78 -2.65
C ARG A 153 20.81 -8.19 -3.20
N VAL A 154 21.94 -8.85 -3.00
CA VAL A 154 22.05 -10.30 -3.22
C VAL A 154 20.96 -10.96 -2.34
N PRO A 155 20.01 -11.70 -2.93
CA PRO A 155 18.96 -12.36 -2.18
C PRO A 155 19.58 -13.26 -1.12
N ARG A 156 19.01 -13.31 0.09
CA ARG A 156 19.44 -14.27 1.12
C ARG A 156 19.30 -15.73 0.65
N HIS A 157 18.43 -15.97 -0.34
CA HIS A 157 18.19 -17.27 -0.97
C HIS A 157 18.29 -17.16 -2.51
N PRO A 158 19.50 -17.16 -3.08
CA PRO A 158 19.71 -16.93 -4.52
C PRO A 158 19.14 -18.05 -5.40
N LEU A 159 19.08 -19.29 -4.88
CA LEU A 159 18.49 -20.43 -5.59
C LEU A 159 16.95 -20.38 -5.69
N THR A 160 16.28 -19.72 -4.74
CA THR A 160 14.83 -19.49 -4.81
C THR A 160 14.53 -18.47 -5.90
N VAL A 161 15.34 -17.41 -5.99
CA VAL A 161 15.17 -16.36 -7.00
C VAL A 161 15.47 -16.86 -8.42
N GLY A 162 16.48 -17.71 -8.62
CA GLY A 162 16.82 -18.24 -9.96
C GLY A 162 15.87 -19.32 -10.49
N ARG A 163 14.92 -19.79 -9.68
CA ARG A 163 13.86 -20.74 -10.10
C ARG A 163 12.54 -20.05 -10.48
N PHE A 164 12.49 -18.72 -10.34
CA PHE A 164 11.39 -17.84 -10.74
C PHE A 164 11.87 -16.83 -11.77
#